data_AF-A0A9J5XYB4-F1
#
_entry.id   AF-A0A9J5XYB4-F1
#
_cell.length_a   1.000
_cell.length_b   1.000
_cell.length_c   1.000
_cell.angle_alpha   90.00
_cell.angle_beta   90.00
_cell.angle_gamma   90.00
#
_symmetry.space_group_name_H-M   'P 1'
#
loop_
_entity.id
_entity.type
_entity.pdbx_description
1 polymer ?
#
loop_
_entity_poly.entity_id
_entity_poly.type
_entity_poly.pdbx_seq_one_letter_code
_entity_poly.pdbx_strand_id
1 'polypeptide(L)'
;MGRKPNDSEPTRCATMILLLMGLFSCTVVYIFMSAVMRPTGNSAVDRLAADDGEFGGGGGGGVEGGGCCNGIESFELWGAAVKWGSDFKVKSSKECCEACKDMCTGNHGPCLCDTWVFCGDEKACGDKFGDCWLKKQKDTLAPDKMDEGDKSMWTSGIVFGKGEGIVALETEFGAIHVKLLPECSPHSVFNILELLRFRHCAGCQFFRAETRGQVWDARGDHIKDASFGPPYGLLQGTLGAEGIPFETVPSEFCPEIRRGSVAWVGPGPEFFISLANHQEWKNAYTVFGYVLPEDLKIVEKIAQLPTKSDIWTGVNVTILENPVPLNVRRIKSSNDDLNLSS
;
A
#
# COMPACT_ATOMS: atom_id res chain seq x y z
N MET A 1 -28.63 53.40 67.84
CA MET A 1 -27.70 53.60 66.70
C MET A 1 -26.82 52.37 66.60
N GLY A 2 -26.97 51.60 65.52
CA GLY A 2 -26.31 50.30 65.34
C GLY A 2 -24.82 50.41 65.06
N ARG A 3 -24.02 49.58 65.73
CA ARG A 3 -22.65 49.23 65.35
C ARG A 3 -22.72 47.99 64.46
N LYS A 4 -22.08 48.06 63.28
CA LYS A 4 -21.83 46.93 62.36
C LYS A 4 -21.10 45.78 63.08
N PRO A 5 -21.38 44.51 62.74
CA PRO A 5 -20.40 43.44 62.82
C PRO A 5 -19.85 43.05 61.44
N ASN A 6 -18.59 42.64 61.50
CA ASN A 6 -17.67 42.30 60.41
C ASN A 6 -18.14 41.21 59.46
N ASP A 7 -17.78 41.38 58.19
CA ASP A 7 -17.68 40.31 57.21
C ASP A 7 -16.58 39.31 57.63
N SER A 8 -16.89 38.02 57.49
CA SER A 8 -15.90 36.95 57.51
C SER A 8 -16.10 36.10 56.26
N GLU A 9 -15.16 36.23 55.31
CA GLU A 9 -14.92 35.33 54.17
C GLU A 9 -13.84 34.28 54.51
N PRO A 10 -14.12 33.13 55.16
CA PRO A 10 -13.17 32.03 55.22
C PRO A 10 -13.52 30.87 54.27
N THR A 11 -14.75 30.78 53.77
CA THR A 11 -15.27 29.57 53.09
C THR A 11 -14.97 29.53 51.59
N ARG A 12 -14.80 30.68 50.94
CA ARG A 12 -14.57 30.78 49.49
C ARG A 12 -13.10 30.55 49.10
N CYS A 13 -12.17 30.92 49.99
CA CYS A 13 -10.74 30.71 49.74
C CYS A 13 -10.35 29.23 49.94
N ALA A 14 -10.89 28.58 50.97
CA ALA A 14 -10.65 27.16 51.24
C ALA A 14 -11.16 26.24 50.11
N THR A 15 -12.32 26.54 49.52
CA THR A 15 -12.87 25.77 48.40
C THR A 15 -12.06 25.95 47.11
N MET A 16 -11.56 27.16 46.83
CA MET A 16 -10.66 27.41 45.70
C MET A 16 -9.31 26.70 45.86
N ILE A 17 -8.75 26.66 47.07
CA ILE A 17 -7.50 25.94 47.36
C ILE A 17 -7.66 24.43 47.14
N LEU A 18 -8.79 23.84 47.56
CA LEU A 18 -9.07 22.42 47.34
C LEU A 18 -9.25 22.07 45.86
N LEU A 19 -9.90 22.94 45.07
CA LEU A 19 -10.01 22.76 43.62
C LEU A 19 -8.65 22.85 42.91
N LEU A 20 -7.80 23.79 43.31
CA LEU A 20 -6.44 23.93 42.76
C LEU A 20 -5.55 22.73 43.12
N MET A 21 -5.66 22.20 44.34
CA MET A 21 -4.96 20.99 44.77
C MET A 21 -5.42 19.76 43.96
N GLY A 22 -6.73 19.65 43.70
CA GLY A 22 -7.29 18.60 42.84
C GLY A 22 -6.75 18.66 41.41
N LEU A 23 -6.77 19.85 40.79
CA LEU A 23 -6.23 20.06 39.44
C LEU A 23 -4.75 19.75 39.36
N PHE A 24 -3.95 20.17 40.35
CA PHE A 24 -2.52 19.88 40.39
C PHE A 24 -2.27 18.36 40.47
N SER A 25 -3.04 17.64 41.30
CA SER A 25 -2.94 16.18 41.39
C SER A 25 -3.27 15.49 40.05
N CYS A 26 -4.31 15.95 39.35
CA CYS A 26 -4.69 15.41 38.04
C CYS A 26 -3.61 15.68 36.98
N THR A 27 -2.97 16.85 36.99
CA THR A 27 -1.88 17.15 36.05
C THR A 27 -0.63 16.30 36.31
N VAL A 28 -0.27 16.06 37.58
CA VAL A 28 0.88 15.21 37.91
C VAL A 28 0.61 13.76 37.52
N VAL A 29 -0.60 13.24 37.76
CA VAL A 29 -1.00 11.89 37.32
C VAL A 29 -1.02 11.79 35.79
N TYR A 30 -1.51 12.80 35.08
CA TYR A 30 -1.49 12.84 33.62
C TYR A 30 -0.07 12.84 33.05
N ILE A 31 0.84 13.65 33.62
CA ILE A 31 2.26 13.68 33.23
C ILE A 31 2.94 12.34 33.52
N PHE A 32 2.64 11.71 34.66
CA PHE A 32 3.23 10.43 35.01
C PHE A 32 2.71 9.29 34.13
N MET A 33 1.40 9.25 33.86
CA MET A 33 0.80 8.26 32.96
C MET A 33 1.28 8.44 31.51
N SER A 34 1.47 9.68 31.05
CA SER A 34 2.04 9.94 29.71
C SER A 34 3.55 9.63 29.62
N ALA A 35 4.28 9.70 30.73
CA ALA A 35 5.68 9.28 30.78
C ALA A 35 5.84 7.74 30.90
N VAL A 36 4.94 7.06 31.62
CA VAL A 36 4.96 5.60 31.82
C VAL A 36 4.32 4.85 30.64
N MET A 37 3.30 5.43 30.00
CA MET A 37 2.68 4.89 28.78
C MET A 37 3.29 5.43 27.49
N ARG A 38 4.43 6.14 27.56
CA ARG A 38 5.21 6.43 26.36
C ARG A 38 5.59 5.08 25.75
N PRO A 39 5.05 4.72 24.58
CA PRO A 39 5.57 3.57 23.87
C PRO A 39 7.04 3.89 23.62
N THR A 40 7.95 2.99 23.97
CA THR A 40 9.25 2.89 23.30
C THR A 40 9.01 2.50 21.85
N GLY A 41 8.34 3.39 21.12
CA GLY A 41 8.16 3.37 19.69
C GLY A 41 9.26 4.22 19.12
N ASN A 42 10.44 3.61 18.90
CA ASN A 42 11.15 3.96 17.69
C ASN A 42 10.17 3.66 16.57
N SER A 43 9.57 4.70 16.01
CA SER A 43 8.60 4.64 14.93
C SER A 43 9.15 3.72 13.84
N ALA A 44 8.39 2.68 13.50
CA ALA A 44 8.65 1.88 12.30
C ALA A 44 8.81 2.78 11.05
N VAL A 45 8.19 3.96 11.09
CA VAL A 45 8.27 5.04 10.12
C VAL A 45 9.69 5.61 9.95
N ASP A 46 10.51 5.70 11.00
CA ASP A 46 11.91 6.17 10.89
C ASP A 46 12.84 5.09 10.32
N ARG A 47 12.50 3.80 10.47
CA ARG A 47 13.27 2.71 9.84
C ARG A 47 13.06 2.66 8.32
N LEU A 48 11.94 3.19 7.81
CA LEU A 48 11.72 3.42 6.37
C LEU A 48 12.75 4.41 5.77
N ALA A 49 13.43 5.22 6.59
CA ALA A 49 14.40 6.20 6.12
C ALA A 49 15.76 5.59 5.74
N ALA A 50 16.09 4.39 6.23
CA ALA A 50 17.36 3.74 5.95
C ALA A 50 17.32 2.80 4.73
N ASP A 51 16.12 2.29 4.37
CA ASP A 51 15.96 1.22 3.35
C ASP A 51 15.51 1.74 1.96
N ASP A 52 15.05 3.00 1.87
CA ASP A 52 14.77 3.67 0.58
C ASP A 52 16.04 3.79 -0.30
N GLY A 53 17.23 3.59 0.28
CA GLY A 53 18.52 3.63 -0.41
C GLY A 53 18.89 2.38 -1.21
N GLU A 54 18.20 1.25 -1.04
CA GLU A 54 18.45 0.01 -1.83
C GLU A 54 17.32 -0.31 -2.83
N PHE A 55 16.14 0.28 -2.68
CA PHE A 55 15.00 0.08 -3.60
C PHE A 55 14.82 1.19 -4.64
N GLY A 56 15.60 2.28 -4.55
CA GLY A 56 15.59 3.40 -5.49
C GLY A 56 16.86 3.52 -6.35
N GLY A 57 16.79 3.05 -7.59
CA GLY A 57 17.59 3.58 -8.71
C GLY A 57 19.09 3.24 -8.75
N GLY A 58 19.43 2.15 -9.42
CA GLY A 58 20.77 1.91 -9.98
C GLY A 58 20.65 1.47 -11.44
N GLY A 59 20.86 2.40 -12.37
CA GLY A 59 20.82 2.13 -13.81
C GLY A 59 22.00 1.29 -14.30
N GLY A 60 21.75 0.47 -15.33
CA GLY A 60 22.78 -0.11 -16.18
C GLY A 60 22.60 -1.61 -16.43
N GLY A 61 21.90 -1.97 -17.51
CA GLY A 61 21.90 -3.33 -18.04
C GLY A 61 20.57 -3.67 -18.72
N GLY A 62 20.53 -3.55 -20.04
CA GLY A 62 19.31 -3.61 -20.84
C GLY A 62 18.55 -4.93 -20.75
N VAL A 63 17.24 -4.82 -20.51
CA VAL A 63 16.20 -5.72 -21.03
C VAL A 63 14.99 -4.84 -21.35
N GLU A 64 14.49 -4.91 -22.58
CA GLU A 64 13.22 -4.30 -23.00
C GLU A 64 12.06 -4.98 -22.25
N GLY A 65 11.74 -4.48 -21.05
CA GLY A 65 10.54 -4.77 -20.29
C GLY A 65 9.77 -3.46 -20.07
N GLY A 66 8.44 -3.49 -20.20
CA GLY A 66 7.58 -2.31 -20.12
C GLY A 66 7.92 -1.44 -18.91
N GLY A 67 8.22 -0.16 -19.15
CA GLY A 67 8.55 0.77 -18.07
C GLY A 67 7.33 1.08 -17.20
N CYS A 68 7.55 1.45 -15.93
CA CYS A 68 6.49 2.03 -15.10
C CYS A 68 6.10 3.42 -15.62
N CYS A 69 5.03 3.99 -15.06
CA CYS A 69 4.43 5.29 -15.40
C CYS A 69 3.64 5.32 -16.73
N ASN A 70 2.99 4.23 -17.11
CA ASN A 70 2.13 4.22 -18.31
C ASN A 70 0.70 4.73 -18.02
N GLY A 71 0.19 4.51 -16.80
CA GLY A 71 -1.20 4.81 -16.44
C GLY A 71 -2.21 3.87 -17.10
N ILE A 72 -3.49 4.21 -16.97
CA ILE A 72 -4.61 3.53 -17.62
C ILE A 72 -5.13 4.43 -18.73
N GLU A 73 -5.21 3.91 -19.96
CA GLU A 73 -5.79 4.60 -21.11
C GLU A 73 -7.32 4.69 -21.01
N SER A 74 -7.89 5.72 -21.62
CA SER A 74 -9.34 5.98 -21.58
C SER A 74 -9.93 6.00 -20.17
N PHE A 75 -9.18 6.57 -19.24
CA PHE A 75 -9.51 6.61 -17.82
C PHE A 75 -9.23 8.01 -17.28
N GLU A 76 -10.22 8.62 -16.63
CA GLU A 76 -10.09 9.96 -16.04
C GLU A 76 -10.27 9.93 -14.53
N LEU A 77 -9.18 10.26 -13.84
CA LEU A 77 -9.19 10.53 -12.42
C LEU A 77 -9.48 12.01 -12.15
N TRP A 78 -10.42 12.24 -11.24
CA TRP A 78 -10.75 13.58 -10.79
C TRP A 78 -9.83 14.04 -9.65
N GLY A 79 -10.02 15.27 -9.18
CA GLY A 79 -9.22 15.84 -8.11
C GLY A 79 -8.85 17.30 -8.33
N ALA A 80 -8.45 17.95 -7.24
CA ALA A 80 -8.06 19.35 -7.25
C ALA A 80 -6.75 19.53 -8.02
N ALA A 81 -6.71 20.45 -8.98
CA ALA A 81 -5.50 20.71 -9.75
C ALA A 81 -4.44 21.39 -8.87
N VAL A 82 -3.26 20.79 -8.80
CA VAL A 82 -2.05 21.39 -8.22
C VAL A 82 -1.14 21.98 -9.29
N LYS A 83 -1.26 21.48 -10.53
CA LYS A 83 -0.70 22.11 -11.74
C LYS A 83 -1.70 21.97 -12.89
N TRP A 84 -2.02 23.09 -13.51
CA TRP A 84 -2.99 23.15 -14.61
C TRP A 84 -2.36 22.63 -15.90
N GLY A 85 -3.05 21.71 -16.58
CA GLY A 85 -2.53 21.10 -17.82
C GLY A 85 -2.42 22.07 -18.99
N SER A 86 -3.26 23.12 -19.01
CA SER A 86 -3.15 24.20 -20.00
C SER A 86 -1.81 24.94 -19.96
N ASP A 87 -1.18 25.00 -18.78
CA ASP A 87 0.10 25.66 -18.54
C ASP A 87 1.26 24.65 -18.44
N PHE A 88 0.96 23.35 -18.53
CA PHE A 88 1.93 22.28 -18.39
C PHE A 88 1.71 21.18 -19.42
N LYS A 89 2.42 21.29 -20.55
CA LYS A 89 2.43 20.30 -21.61
C LYS A 89 3.71 19.45 -21.57
N VAL A 90 3.55 18.15 -21.74
CA VAL A 90 4.62 17.15 -21.79
C VAL A 90 4.42 16.22 -22.99
N LYS A 91 5.41 15.40 -23.31
CA LYS A 91 5.39 14.58 -24.53
C LYS A 91 4.79 13.19 -24.33
N SER A 92 4.66 12.73 -23.10
CA SER A 92 4.19 11.38 -22.79
C SER A 92 3.53 11.28 -21.42
N SER A 93 2.72 10.24 -21.23
CA SER A 93 2.16 9.85 -19.93
C SER A 93 3.26 9.61 -18.89
N LYS A 94 4.38 9.01 -19.33
CA LYS A 94 5.56 8.79 -18.50
C LYS A 94 6.12 10.09 -17.92
N GLU A 95 6.33 11.11 -18.75
CA GLU A 95 6.80 12.42 -18.29
C GLU A 95 5.78 13.08 -17.32
N CYS A 96 4.47 12.89 -17.56
CA CYS A 96 3.43 13.42 -16.68
C CYS A 96 3.43 12.74 -15.29
N CYS A 97 3.53 11.42 -15.27
CA CYS A 97 3.66 10.62 -14.04
C CYS A 97 4.92 10.98 -13.26
N GLU A 98 6.07 11.08 -13.93
CA GLU A 98 7.35 11.48 -13.31
C GLU A 98 7.25 12.88 -12.69
N ALA A 99 6.62 13.84 -13.38
CA ALA A 99 6.39 15.17 -12.83
C ALA A 99 5.51 15.16 -11.56
N CYS A 100 4.54 14.25 -11.47
CA CYS A 100 3.75 14.05 -10.25
C CYS A 100 4.60 13.47 -9.11
N LYS A 101 5.40 12.44 -9.40
CA LYS A 101 6.31 11.79 -8.44
C LYS A 101 7.33 12.75 -7.84
N ASP A 102 7.86 13.67 -8.65
CA ASP A 102 8.83 14.67 -8.20
C ASP A 102 8.25 15.59 -7.11
N MET A 103 6.93 15.73 -7.05
CA MET A 103 6.22 16.48 -6.01
C MET A 103 5.97 15.65 -4.73
N CYS A 104 6.48 14.42 -4.66
CA CYS A 104 6.23 13.46 -3.56
C CYS A 104 7.51 12.80 -3.02
N THR A 105 8.65 13.45 -3.22
CA THR A 105 9.98 12.98 -2.76
C THR A 105 10.16 12.93 -1.24
N GLY A 106 9.19 13.39 -0.44
CA GLY A 106 9.24 13.38 1.03
C GLY A 106 10.19 14.41 1.65
N ASN A 107 11.14 14.96 0.89
CA ASN A 107 12.10 15.97 1.35
C ASN A 107 11.48 17.35 1.60
N HIS A 108 10.30 17.62 1.03
CA HIS A 108 9.67 18.95 1.04
C HIS A 108 8.29 18.97 1.72
N GLY A 109 7.95 17.93 2.48
CA GLY A 109 6.65 17.79 3.15
C GLY A 109 5.74 16.73 2.51
N PRO A 110 4.42 16.79 2.75
CA PRO A 110 3.48 15.79 2.25
C PRO A 110 3.40 15.80 0.72
N CYS A 111 3.02 14.66 0.14
CA CYS A 111 2.89 14.48 -1.30
C CYS A 111 1.83 15.44 -1.87
N LEU A 112 2.28 16.40 -2.70
CA LEU A 112 1.42 17.45 -3.25
C LEU A 112 0.65 16.98 -4.50
N CYS A 113 1.15 15.97 -5.21
CA CYS A 113 0.49 15.37 -6.37
C CYS A 113 0.39 13.86 -6.19
N ASP A 114 -0.80 13.31 -6.11
CA ASP A 114 -1.02 11.86 -6.02
C ASP A 114 -1.85 11.32 -7.18
N THR A 115 -2.16 12.17 -8.16
CA THR A 115 -2.92 11.83 -9.36
C THR A 115 -2.43 12.67 -10.52
N TRP A 116 -2.32 12.05 -11.68
CA TRP A 116 -1.96 12.73 -12.92
C TRP A 116 -2.89 12.30 -14.06
N VAL A 117 -3.13 13.22 -14.99
CA VAL A 117 -4.00 13.00 -16.16
C VAL A 117 -3.32 13.61 -17.38
N PHE A 118 -3.14 12.81 -18.44
CA PHE A 118 -2.39 13.17 -19.63
C PHE A 118 -3.21 12.93 -20.90
N CYS A 119 -3.12 13.85 -21.87
CA CYS A 119 -3.74 13.70 -23.18
C CYS A 119 -2.70 13.38 -24.26
N GLY A 120 -2.64 12.10 -24.67
CA GLY A 120 -1.63 11.59 -25.59
C GLY A 120 -2.08 11.34 -27.03
N ASP A 121 -3.38 11.36 -27.32
CA ASP A 121 -3.90 11.13 -28.68
C ASP A 121 -4.19 12.47 -29.36
N GLU A 122 -3.37 12.86 -30.33
CA GLU A 122 -3.51 14.15 -31.04
C GLU A 122 -4.92 14.36 -31.64
N LYS A 123 -5.57 13.30 -32.13
CA LYS A 123 -6.90 13.38 -32.75
C LYS A 123 -8.00 13.51 -31.70
N ALA A 124 -7.92 12.77 -30.60
CA ALA A 124 -8.93 12.82 -29.55
C ALA A 124 -8.78 14.09 -28.69
N CYS A 125 -7.55 14.55 -28.48
CA CYS A 125 -7.22 15.64 -27.55
C CYS A 125 -7.38 17.04 -28.15
N GLY A 126 -7.18 17.21 -29.47
CA GLY A 126 -7.25 18.53 -30.10
C GLY A 126 -6.29 19.53 -29.46
N ASP A 127 -6.82 20.63 -28.94
CA ASP A 127 -6.05 21.70 -28.26
C ASP A 127 -5.39 21.23 -26.93
N LYS A 128 -5.93 20.16 -26.34
CA LYS A 128 -5.43 19.54 -25.10
C LYS A 128 -4.28 18.58 -25.33
N PHE A 129 -3.86 18.37 -26.58
CA PHE A 129 -2.75 17.46 -26.86
C PHE A 129 -1.49 17.88 -26.07
N GLY A 130 -0.93 16.91 -25.35
CA GLY A 130 0.22 17.10 -24.45
C GLY A 130 -0.13 17.64 -23.07
N ASP A 131 -1.38 18.05 -22.79
CA ASP A 131 -1.76 18.57 -21.47
C ASP A 131 -1.48 17.52 -20.39
N CYS A 132 -0.77 17.93 -19.34
CA CYS A 132 -0.52 17.13 -18.15
C CYS A 132 -1.09 17.84 -16.93
N TRP A 133 -2.17 17.28 -16.40
CA TRP A 133 -2.81 17.77 -15.19
C TRP A 133 -2.25 17.03 -13.99
N LEU A 134 -1.63 17.77 -13.09
CA LEU A 134 -1.20 17.24 -11.79
C LEU A 134 -2.27 17.59 -10.77
N LYS A 135 -2.75 16.58 -10.04
CA LYS A 135 -3.92 16.67 -9.18
C LYS A 135 -3.65 16.06 -7.79
N LYS A 136 -4.52 16.41 -6.86
CA LYS A 136 -4.58 15.84 -5.51
C LYS A 136 -5.96 15.23 -5.25
N GLN A 137 -5.98 13.97 -4.82
CA GLN A 137 -7.15 13.27 -4.32
C GLN A 137 -7.47 13.70 -2.89
N LYS A 138 -8.75 13.59 -2.53
CA LYS A 138 -9.14 13.65 -1.12
C LYS A 138 -8.68 12.40 -0.37
N ASP A 139 -8.76 11.25 -1.03
CA ASP A 139 -8.35 9.95 -0.52
C ASP A 139 -7.74 9.12 -1.66
N THR A 140 -6.42 8.96 -1.66
CA THR A 140 -5.70 8.23 -2.72
C THR A 140 -6.02 6.73 -2.73
N LEU A 141 -6.55 6.17 -1.63
CA LEU A 141 -7.00 4.76 -1.56
C LEU A 141 -8.48 4.59 -1.95
N ALA A 142 -9.21 5.67 -2.22
CA ALA A 142 -10.50 5.69 -2.90
C ALA A 142 -10.53 6.88 -3.87
N PRO A 143 -9.76 6.80 -4.96
CA PRO A 143 -9.63 7.92 -5.88
C PRO A 143 -10.96 8.21 -6.57
N ASP A 144 -11.29 9.50 -6.70
CA ASP A 144 -12.48 9.95 -7.41
C ASP A 144 -12.28 9.77 -8.92
N LYS A 145 -13.25 9.13 -9.59
CA LYS A 145 -13.25 8.87 -11.04
C LYS A 145 -14.35 9.68 -11.72
N MET A 146 -14.14 10.13 -12.96
CA MET A 146 -15.23 10.71 -13.76
C MET A 146 -16.08 9.59 -14.39
N ASP A 147 -17.41 9.77 -14.44
CA ASP A 147 -18.39 8.73 -14.82
C ASP A 147 -17.99 7.93 -16.08
N GLU A 148 -18.07 6.59 -16.00
CA GLU A 148 -17.67 5.57 -17.00
C GLU A 148 -18.47 5.58 -18.32
N GLY A 149 -19.21 6.66 -18.62
CA GLY A 149 -20.17 6.71 -19.73
C GLY A 149 -19.59 7.10 -21.10
N ASP A 150 -18.45 7.79 -21.14
CA ASP A 150 -17.82 8.25 -22.38
C ASP A 150 -16.39 7.72 -22.49
N LYS A 151 -15.94 7.44 -23.73
CA LYS A 151 -14.53 7.12 -24.01
C LYS A 151 -13.69 8.35 -23.66
N SER A 152 -13.16 8.35 -22.45
CA SER A 152 -12.25 9.40 -22.01
C SER A 152 -11.04 9.45 -22.95
N MET A 153 -10.65 10.67 -23.33
CA MET A 153 -9.42 10.92 -24.11
C MET A 153 -8.15 10.85 -23.24
N TRP A 154 -8.35 10.74 -21.93
CA TRP A 154 -7.29 10.87 -20.95
C TRP A 154 -6.66 9.52 -20.62
N THR A 155 -5.36 9.56 -20.38
CA THR A 155 -4.62 8.51 -19.67
C THR A 155 -4.35 9.03 -18.27
N SER A 156 -4.64 8.24 -17.23
CA SER A 156 -4.40 8.69 -15.86
C SER A 156 -3.86 7.60 -14.94
N GLY A 157 -3.26 8.04 -13.84
CA GLY A 157 -2.72 7.16 -12.83
C GLY A 157 -2.58 7.88 -11.48
N ILE A 158 -2.33 7.10 -10.44
CA ILE A 158 -2.05 7.59 -9.10
C ILE A 158 -0.58 7.41 -8.76
N VAL A 159 -0.11 8.18 -7.79
CA VAL A 159 1.23 8.07 -7.20
C VAL A 159 1.04 8.07 -5.69
N PHE A 160 1.77 7.20 -4.98
CA PHE A 160 1.76 7.22 -3.52
C PHE A 160 2.99 7.95 -2.99
N GLY A 161 2.77 8.83 -2.01
CA GLY A 161 3.85 9.44 -1.25
C GLY A 161 4.57 8.45 -0.36
N LYS A 162 5.65 8.92 0.29
CA LYS A 162 6.39 8.10 1.26
C LYS A 162 5.48 7.67 2.41
N GLY A 163 5.37 6.36 2.64
CA GLY A 163 4.52 5.78 3.67
C GLY A 163 3.03 5.70 3.32
N GLU A 164 2.64 6.10 2.11
CA GLU A 164 1.28 5.94 1.57
C GLU A 164 1.18 4.69 0.69
N GLY A 165 -0.03 4.33 0.27
CA GLY A 165 -0.24 3.19 -0.64
C GLY A 165 -0.03 1.82 0.00
N ILE A 166 -0.13 1.74 1.33
CA ILE A 166 0.08 0.51 2.10
C ILE A 166 -1.28 -0.06 2.51
N VAL A 167 -1.51 -1.34 2.18
CA VAL A 167 -2.70 -2.11 2.59
C VAL A 167 -2.30 -3.25 3.49
N ALA A 168 -3.21 -3.70 4.36
CA ALA A 168 -3.00 -4.83 5.25
C ALA A 168 -3.76 -6.06 4.73
N LEU A 169 -3.06 -7.19 4.62
CA LEU A 169 -3.66 -8.52 4.53
C LEU A 169 -3.71 -9.09 5.96
N GLU A 170 -4.86 -8.96 6.61
CA GLU A 170 -5.07 -9.41 7.98
C GLU A 170 -5.33 -10.92 8.04
N THR A 171 -4.52 -11.64 8.80
CA THR A 171 -4.67 -13.08 9.08
C THR A 171 -4.65 -13.32 10.59
N GLU A 172 -5.00 -14.55 11.02
CA GLU A 172 -4.83 -14.95 12.42
C GLU A 172 -3.35 -14.96 12.90
N PHE A 173 -2.40 -14.95 11.96
CA PHE A 173 -0.96 -14.94 12.25
C PHE A 173 -0.36 -13.53 12.32
N GLY A 174 -1.15 -12.51 12.00
CA GLY A 174 -0.74 -11.10 11.96
C GLY A 174 -1.20 -10.40 10.69
N ALA A 175 -1.03 -9.08 10.66
CA ALA A 175 -1.25 -8.25 9.48
C ALA A 175 0.03 -8.24 8.62
N ILE A 176 -0.12 -8.54 7.33
CA ILE A 176 0.96 -8.43 6.34
C ILE A 176 0.73 -7.13 5.58
N HIS A 177 1.61 -6.15 5.78
CA HIS A 177 1.51 -4.88 5.07
C HIS A 177 2.14 -4.98 3.68
N VAL A 178 1.38 -4.57 2.66
CA VAL A 178 1.77 -4.58 1.25
C VAL A 178 1.78 -3.15 0.74
N LYS A 179 2.95 -2.68 0.29
CA LYS A 179 3.11 -1.43 -0.45
C LYS A 179 2.75 -1.67 -1.91
N LEU A 180 1.73 -0.97 -2.40
CA LEU A 180 1.23 -1.07 -3.78
C LEU A 180 2.10 -0.30 -4.77
N LEU A 181 2.09 -0.72 -6.04
CA LEU A 181 2.91 -0.15 -7.12
C LEU A 181 2.03 0.45 -8.24
N PRO A 182 1.34 1.57 -8.00
CA PRO A 182 0.39 2.11 -8.98
C PRO A 182 1.07 2.60 -10.26
N GLU A 183 2.37 2.92 -10.21
CA GLU A 183 3.10 3.35 -11.39
C GLU A 183 3.43 2.17 -12.31
N CYS A 184 3.67 0.99 -11.76
CA CYS A 184 4.12 -0.18 -12.52
C CYS A 184 2.96 -1.10 -12.92
N SER A 185 1.95 -1.25 -12.05
CA SER A 185 0.79 -2.10 -12.30
C SER A 185 -0.52 -1.36 -11.93
N PRO A 186 -0.85 -0.25 -12.62
CA PRO A 186 -2.02 0.55 -12.31
C PRO A 186 -3.32 -0.27 -12.31
N HIS A 187 -3.58 -1.12 -13.30
CA HIS A 187 -4.82 -1.90 -13.34
C HIS A 187 -4.94 -2.85 -12.15
N SER A 188 -3.83 -3.52 -11.80
CA SER A 188 -3.77 -4.37 -10.62
C SER A 188 -4.03 -3.60 -9.34
N VAL A 189 -3.42 -2.41 -9.19
CA VAL A 189 -3.64 -1.59 -8.00
C VAL A 189 -5.08 -1.11 -7.92
N PHE A 190 -5.70 -0.66 -9.01
CA PHE A 190 -7.12 -0.29 -9.02
C PHE A 190 -8.03 -1.45 -8.64
N ASN A 191 -7.73 -2.68 -9.07
CA ASN A 191 -8.46 -3.86 -8.63
C ASN A 191 -8.39 -4.04 -7.10
N ILE A 192 -7.20 -3.87 -6.49
CA ILE A 192 -7.04 -3.90 -5.03
C ILE A 192 -7.82 -2.75 -4.36
N LEU A 193 -7.81 -1.54 -4.93
CA LEU A 193 -8.57 -0.41 -4.38
C LEU A 193 -10.08 -0.64 -4.40
N GLU A 194 -10.62 -1.29 -5.43
CA GLU A 194 -12.03 -1.72 -5.45
C GLU A 194 -12.30 -2.77 -4.37
N LEU A 195 -11.39 -3.74 -4.16
CA LEU A 195 -11.51 -4.72 -3.08
C LEU A 195 -11.57 -4.07 -1.68
N LEU A 196 -10.84 -2.98 -1.45
CA LEU A 196 -10.87 -2.22 -0.18
C LEU A 196 -12.22 -1.58 0.14
N ARG A 197 -13.12 -1.43 -0.85
CA ARG A 197 -14.47 -0.88 -0.63
C ARG A 197 -15.38 -1.89 0.07
N PHE A 198 -15.04 -3.17 0.01
CA PHE A 198 -15.78 -4.23 0.69
C PHE A 198 -15.29 -4.38 2.13
N ARG A 199 -16.23 -4.56 3.06
CA ARG A 199 -15.90 -4.77 4.49
C ARG A 199 -15.26 -6.13 4.77
N HIS A 200 -15.60 -7.12 3.95
CA HIS A 200 -15.13 -8.50 4.05
C HIS A 200 -14.90 -9.02 2.63
N CYS A 201 -13.83 -9.80 2.45
CA CYS A 201 -13.65 -10.61 1.25
C CYS A 201 -14.00 -12.06 1.60
N ALA A 202 -15.25 -12.44 1.38
CA ALA A 202 -15.67 -13.83 1.53
C ALA A 202 -14.87 -14.67 0.52
N GLY A 203 -14.14 -15.70 0.98
CA GLY A 203 -13.33 -16.55 0.10
C GLY A 203 -11.86 -16.13 -0.06
N CYS A 204 -11.46 -14.93 0.36
CA CYS A 204 -10.04 -14.56 0.41
C CYS A 204 -9.28 -15.42 1.40
N GLN A 205 -8.26 -16.14 0.93
CA GLN A 205 -7.46 -17.04 1.75
C GLN A 205 -6.14 -17.40 1.09
N PHE A 206 -5.15 -17.79 1.89
CA PHE A 206 -3.99 -18.53 1.44
C PHE A 206 -4.30 -20.03 1.47
N PHE A 207 -4.00 -20.73 0.38
CA PHE A 207 -4.27 -22.17 0.27
C PHE A 207 -3.03 -22.99 -0.09
N ARG A 208 -1.99 -22.39 -0.67
CA ARG A 208 -0.76 -23.09 -1.07
C ARG A 208 0.44 -22.41 -0.42
N ALA A 209 1.33 -23.22 0.13
CA ALA A 209 2.49 -22.77 0.88
C ALA A 209 3.68 -23.65 0.50
N GLU A 210 4.73 -23.02 -0.02
CA GLU A 210 5.98 -23.68 -0.38
C GLU A 210 7.13 -22.95 0.30
N THR A 211 7.86 -23.65 1.17
CA THR A 211 9.08 -23.13 1.77
C THR A 211 10.18 -22.97 0.72
N ARG A 212 11.28 -22.28 1.05
CA ARG A 212 12.47 -22.21 0.19
C ARG A 212 13.21 -23.54 0.01
N GLY A 213 12.89 -24.55 0.82
CA GLY A 213 13.62 -25.82 0.81
C GLY A 213 15.14 -25.63 0.89
N GLN A 214 15.88 -26.40 0.09
CA GLN A 214 17.33 -26.26 -0.10
C GLN A 214 17.68 -25.62 -1.45
N VAL A 215 16.73 -24.89 -2.05
CA VAL A 215 16.87 -24.31 -3.38
C VAL A 215 17.25 -22.82 -3.31
N TRP A 216 16.79 -22.11 -2.27
CA TRP A 216 17.14 -20.70 -2.04
C TRP A 216 17.82 -20.48 -0.68
N ASP A 217 18.71 -19.50 -0.62
CA ASP A 217 19.40 -19.09 0.61
C ASP A 217 18.50 -18.24 1.53
N ALA A 218 19.04 -17.82 2.68
CA ALA A 218 18.34 -17.00 3.66
C ALA A 218 17.94 -15.60 3.14
N ARG A 219 18.60 -15.09 2.09
CA ARG A 219 18.28 -13.82 1.42
C ARG A 219 17.27 -14.01 0.28
N GLY A 220 17.00 -15.26 -0.11
CA GLY A 220 16.12 -15.60 -1.22
C GLY A 220 16.87 -15.78 -2.54
N ASP A 221 18.20 -15.80 -2.53
CA ASP A 221 19.00 -16.03 -3.74
C ASP A 221 19.04 -17.51 -4.09
N HIS A 222 18.94 -17.83 -5.38
CA HIS A 222 18.98 -19.21 -5.87
C HIS A 222 20.35 -19.84 -5.60
N ILE A 223 20.37 -21.03 -5.00
CA ILE A 223 21.58 -21.79 -4.73
C ILE A 223 22.08 -22.40 -6.04
N LYS A 224 23.37 -22.25 -6.31
CA LYS A 224 23.99 -22.76 -7.53
C LYS A 224 23.68 -24.25 -7.73
N ASP A 225 23.32 -24.62 -8.95
CA ASP A 225 23.04 -26.00 -9.39
C ASP A 225 21.78 -26.66 -8.76
N ALA A 226 20.98 -25.92 -7.97
CA ALA A 226 19.67 -26.37 -7.53
C ALA A 226 18.64 -26.31 -8.68
N SER A 227 17.59 -27.13 -8.61
CA SER A 227 16.44 -27.03 -9.51
C SER A 227 15.54 -25.88 -9.07
N PHE A 228 15.01 -25.08 -10.00
CA PHE A 228 14.08 -23.96 -9.75
C PHE A 228 12.69 -24.37 -9.22
N GLY A 229 12.57 -25.57 -8.65
CA GLY A 229 11.39 -26.06 -7.97
C GLY A 229 10.71 -27.25 -8.66
N PRO A 230 9.69 -27.83 -8.00
CA PRO A 230 9.24 -27.53 -6.63
C PRO A 230 10.29 -27.88 -5.54
N PRO A 231 10.28 -27.21 -4.38
CA PRO A 231 9.41 -26.09 -4.03
C PRO A 231 9.79 -24.82 -4.80
N TYR A 232 8.90 -23.84 -4.93
CA TYR A 232 9.13 -22.53 -5.55
C TYR A 232 9.35 -21.40 -4.53
N GLY A 233 9.23 -21.64 -3.23
CA GLY A 233 9.39 -20.58 -2.22
C GLY A 233 8.32 -19.50 -2.33
N LEU A 234 7.05 -19.86 -2.17
CA LEU A 234 5.92 -18.92 -2.30
C LEU A 234 4.79 -19.22 -1.33
N LEU A 235 3.98 -18.19 -1.04
CA LEU A 235 2.69 -18.30 -0.37
C LEU A 235 1.61 -17.84 -1.35
N GLN A 236 0.77 -18.74 -1.82
CA GLN A 236 -0.26 -18.48 -2.82
C GLN A 236 -1.67 -18.52 -2.20
N GLY A 237 -2.51 -17.58 -2.64
CA GLY A 237 -3.88 -17.41 -2.20
C GLY A 237 -4.78 -16.87 -3.31
N THR A 238 -5.98 -16.44 -2.92
CA THR A 238 -6.97 -15.80 -3.81
C THR A 238 -7.45 -14.47 -3.21
N LEU A 239 -7.62 -13.47 -4.07
CA LEU A 239 -8.23 -12.18 -3.75
C LEU A 239 -9.63 -12.02 -4.37
N GLY A 240 -10.27 -13.14 -4.73
CA GLY A 240 -11.63 -13.14 -5.25
C GLY A 240 -12.66 -13.15 -4.12
N ALA A 241 -13.49 -12.12 -4.04
CA ALA A 241 -14.65 -12.11 -3.16
C ALA A 241 -15.78 -12.98 -3.74
N GLU A 242 -16.30 -13.89 -2.94
CA GLU A 242 -17.38 -14.81 -3.33
C GLU A 242 -18.63 -14.04 -3.76
N GLY A 243 -19.19 -14.41 -4.91
CA GLY A 243 -20.36 -13.76 -5.50
C GLY A 243 -20.07 -12.44 -6.23
N ILE A 244 -18.80 -12.01 -6.29
CA ILE A 244 -18.38 -10.83 -7.04
C ILE A 244 -17.55 -11.29 -8.25
N PRO A 245 -17.99 -11.00 -9.49
CA PRO A 245 -17.18 -11.28 -10.67
C PRO A 245 -15.82 -10.58 -10.57
N PHE A 246 -14.74 -11.34 -10.72
CA PHE A 246 -13.41 -10.76 -10.81
C PHE A 246 -13.13 -10.36 -12.26
N GLU A 247 -12.85 -9.09 -12.48
CA GLU A 247 -12.40 -8.60 -13.78
C GLU A 247 -10.95 -9.02 -14.01
N THR A 248 -10.69 -9.72 -15.12
CA THR A 248 -9.35 -10.17 -15.47
C THR A 248 -8.40 -8.98 -15.58
N VAL A 249 -7.27 -9.07 -14.88
CA VAL A 249 -6.28 -8.00 -14.89
C VAL A 249 -5.36 -8.19 -16.11
N PRO A 250 -5.13 -7.15 -16.92
CA PRO A 250 -4.15 -7.22 -18.01
C PRO A 250 -2.75 -7.45 -17.45
N SER A 251 -1.85 -7.99 -18.28
CA SER A 251 -0.49 -8.23 -17.85
C SER A 251 0.35 -6.94 -17.78
N GLU A 252 0.93 -6.67 -16.62
CA GLU A 252 1.74 -5.49 -16.30
C GLU A 252 3.07 -6.00 -15.74
N PHE A 253 3.86 -6.68 -16.57
CA PHE A 253 4.98 -7.58 -16.21
C PHE A 253 6.20 -6.95 -15.49
N CYS A 254 6.09 -5.72 -15.01
CA CYS A 254 7.16 -4.99 -14.35
C CYS A 254 6.73 -4.65 -12.93
N PRO A 255 7.59 -4.80 -11.91
CA PRO A 255 9.00 -5.25 -11.94
C PRO A 255 9.21 -6.78 -11.91
N GLU A 256 10.47 -7.22 -12.02
CA GLU A 256 10.88 -8.61 -11.79
C GLU A 256 10.54 -9.10 -10.38
N ILE A 257 10.29 -10.41 -10.24
CA ILE A 257 9.96 -11.02 -8.94
C ILE A 257 11.19 -11.15 -8.05
N ARG A 258 11.05 -10.59 -6.86
CA ARG A 258 12.01 -10.67 -5.76
C ARG A 258 11.32 -11.17 -4.51
N ARG A 259 12.11 -11.55 -3.50
CA ARG A 259 11.59 -11.87 -2.17
C ARG A 259 10.73 -10.71 -1.66
N GLY A 260 9.49 -11.01 -1.29
CA GLY A 260 8.48 -10.05 -0.86
C GLY A 260 7.58 -9.50 -1.97
N SER A 261 7.86 -9.79 -3.25
CA SER A 261 6.96 -9.42 -4.36
C SER A 261 5.58 -10.07 -4.17
N VAL A 262 4.54 -9.27 -4.42
CA VAL A 262 3.16 -9.72 -4.50
C VAL A 262 2.72 -9.65 -5.95
N ALA A 263 2.29 -10.78 -6.51
CA ALA A 263 2.03 -10.90 -7.94
C ALA A 263 0.81 -11.77 -8.24
N TRP A 264 0.16 -11.50 -9.38
CA TRP A 264 -0.95 -12.31 -9.87
C TRP A 264 -0.46 -13.64 -10.45
N VAL A 265 -1.26 -14.70 -10.28
CA VAL A 265 -1.15 -15.94 -11.05
C VAL A 265 -2.07 -15.81 -12.26
N GLY A 266 -1.49 -15.75 -13.46
CA GLY A 266 -2.27 -15.49 -14.67
C GLY A 266 -3.00 -14.14 -14.58
N PRO A 267 -4.27 -14.04 -15.00
CA PRO A 267 -5.04 -12.80 -14.95
C PRO A 267 -5.71 -12.52 -13.59
N GLY A 268 -5.39 -13.29 -12.54
CA GLY A 268 -6.11 -13.29 -11.25
C GLY A 268 -7.38 -14.16 -11.24
N PRO A 269 -8.10 -14.31 -10.11
CA PRO A 269 -7.89 -13.63 -8.80
C PRO A 269 -6.82 -14.28 -7.92
N GLU A 270 -6.22 -15.39 -8.35
CA GLU A 270 -5.14 -16.03 -7.61
C GLU A 270 -3.89 -15.16 -7.63
N PHE A 271 -3.21 -15.08 -6.49
CA PHE A 271 -1.99 -14.30 -6.31
C PHE A 271 -1.01 -15.05 -5.43
N PHE A 272 0.24 -14.61 -5.40
CA PHE A 272 1.23 -15.12 -4.47
C PHE A 272 2.12 -14.01 -3.91
N ILE A 273 2.66 -14.29 -2.73
CA ILE A 273 3.78 -13.58 -2.12
C ILE A 273 5.02 -14.46 -2.30
N SER A 274 6.04 -13.94 -2.96
CA SER A 274 7.29 -14.68 -3.14
C SER A 274 8.18 -14.62 -1.90
N LEU A 275 8.74 -15.75 -1.50
CA LEU A 275 9.74 -15.87 -0.45
C LEU A 275 11.18 -15.87 -0.99
N ALA A 276 11.34 -15.78 -2.31
CA ALA A 276 12.60 -15.94 -3.02
C ALA A 276 12.72 -15.00 -4.23
N ASN A 277 13.93 -14.87 -4.79
CA ASN A 277 14.21 -14.14 -6.01
C ASN A 277 14.04 -15.09 -7.21
N HIS A 278 13.26 -14.68 -8.21
CA HIS A 278 12.95 -15.49 -9.39
C HIS A 278 13.28 -14.76 -10.70
N GLN A 279 14.57 -14.65 -11.00
CA GLN A 279 15.05 -14.03 -12.25
C GLN A 279 14.66 -14.86 -13.49
N GLU A 280 14.52 -16.18 -13.33
CA GLU A 280 14.15 -17.11 -14.38
C GLU A 280 12.72 -16.92 -14.89
N TRP A 281 11.84 -16.34 -14.06
CA TRP A 281 10.45 -16.06 -14.43
C TRP A 281 10.31 -14.84 -15.33
N LYS A 282 11.32 -13.96 -15.41
CA LYS A 282 11.32 -12.77 -16.28
C LYS A 282 9.96 -12.02 -16.18
N ASN A 283 9.28 -11.89 -17.33
CA ASN A 283 7.99 -11.22 -17.49
C ASN A 283 6.82 -12.22 -17.47
N ALA A 284 6.84 -13.22 -16.59
CA ALA A 284 5.75 -14.22 -16.51
C ALA A 284 4.56 -13.76 -15.66
N TYR A 285 4.77 -12.79 -14.76
CA TYR A 285 3.81 -12.40 -13.75
C TYR A 285 3.74 -10.88 -13.59
N THR A 286 2.57 -10.37 -13.24
CA THR A 286 2.35 -8.95 -12.90
C THR A 286 2.61 -8.74 -11.41
N VAL A 287 3.63 -7.94 -11.06
CA VAL A 287 3.96 -7.61 -9.67
C VAL A 287 3.30 -6.29 -9.29
N PHE A 288 2.29 -6.33 -8.42
CA PHE A 288 1.50 -5.15 -8.05
C PHE A 288 1.84 -4.58 -6.67
N GLY A 289 2.71 -5.23 -5.91
CA GLY A 289 3.11 -4.77 -4.59
C GLY A 289 4.30 -5.49 -3.99
N TYR A 290 4.75 -5.00 -2.84
CA TYR A 290 5.78 -5.61 -2.02
C TYR A 290 5.36 -5.68 -0.56
N VAL A 291 5.57 -6.83 0.08
CA VAL A 291 5.44 -6.97 1.53
C VAL A 291 6.52 -6.16 2.23
N LEU A 292 6.16 -5.42 3.28
CA LEU A 292 7.12 -4.68 4.09
C LEU A 292 8.12 -5.64 4.78
N PRO A 293 9.41 -5.30 4.86
CA PRO A 293 10.44 -6.21 5.39
C PRO A 293 10.14 -6.78 6.79
N GLU A 294 9.53 -5.98 7.67
CA GLU A 294 9.16 -6.37 9.04
C GLU A 294 8.10 -7.48 9.12
N ASP A 295 7.29 -7.63 8.06
CA ASP A 295 6.17 -8.57 7.98
C ASP A 295 6.50 -9.83 7.19
N LEU A 296 7.64 -9.88 6.48
CA LEU A 296 8.10 -11.08 5.78
C LEU A 296 8.21 -12.29 6.71
N LYS A 297 8.52 -12.08 7.99
CA LYS A 297 8.52 -13.14 9.02
C LYS A 297 7.14 -13.77 9.22
N ILE A 298 6.05 -13.03 9.01
CA ILE A 298 4.68 -13.53 9.11
C ILE A 298 4.40 -14.43 7.90
N VAL A 299 4.79 -13.99 6.70
CA VAL A 299 4.67 -14.77 5.47
C VAL A 299 5.47 -16.08 5.57
N GLU A 300 6.70 -16.03 6.05
CA GLU A 300 7.54 -17.22 6.28
C GLU A 300 6.93 -18.16 7.32
N LYS A 301 6.32 -17.62 8.38
CA LYS A 301 5.62 -18.42 9.39
C LYS A 301 4.41 -19.16 8.79
N ILE A 302 3.61 -18.49 7.96
CA ILE A 302 2.47 -19.11 7.28
C ILE A 302 2.96 -20.20 6.32
N ALA A 303 4.06 -19.95 5.59
CA ALA A 303 4.62 -20.92 4.65
C ALA A 303 5.17 -22.20 5.30
N GLN A 304 5.37 -22.20 6.62
CA GLN A 304 5.82 -23.37 7.41
C GLN A 304 4.67 -24.12 8.08
N LEU A 305 3.41 -23.70 7.89
CA LEU A 305 2.25 -24.42 8.43
C LEU A 305 2.14 -25.82 7.81
N PRO A 306 1.43 -26.76 8.46
CA PRO A 306 1.23 -28.10 7.93
C PRO A 306 0.65 -28.10 6.50
N THR A 307 1.29 -28.86 5.62
CA THR A 307 0.88 -28.99 4.21
C THR A 307 0.74 -30.45 3.80
N LYS A 308 -0.15 -30.69 2.84
CA LYS A 308 -0.26 -31.95 2.09
C LYS A 308 0.24 -31.77 0.66
N SER A 309 0.79 -32.83 0.08
CA SER A 309 1.18 -32.84 -1.33
C SER A 309 -0.06 -33.01 -2.23
N ASP A 310 -0.04 -32.35 -3.38
CA ASP A 310 -1.03 -32.49 -4.45
C ASP A 310 -0.35 -32.38 -5.82
N ILE A 311 -1.04 -32.72 -6.91
CA ILE A 311 -0.49 -32.67 -8.28
C ILE A 311 -1.35 -31.75 -9.14
N TRP A 312 -0.78 -30.61 -9.55
CA TRP A 312 -1.45 -29.65 -10.42
C TRP A 312 -0.78 -29.63 -11.78
N THR A 313 -1.54 -29.94 -12.83
CA THR A 313 -1.04 -30.01 -14.22
C THR A 313 0.27 -30.79 -14.37
N GLY A 314 0.45 -31.86 -13.57
CA GLY A 314 1.65 -32.71 -13.58
C GLY A 314 2.82 -32.24 -12.70
N VAL A 315 2.65 -31.14 -11.96
CA VAL A 315 3.64 -30.60 -11.02
C VAL A 315 3.22 -30.89 -9.59
N ASN A 316 4.14 -31.41 -8.77
CA ASN A 316 3.90 -31.60 -7.34
C ASN A 316 3.85 -30.25 -6.64
N VAL A 317 2.78 -29.96 -5.90
CA VAL A 317 2.60 -28.75 -5.12
C VAL A 317 2.34 -29.08 -3.66
N THR A 318 2.61 -28.15 -2.74
CA THR A 318 2.27 -28.30 -1.32
C THR A 318 1.16 -27.33 -0.93
N ILE A 319 0.03 -27.90 -0.54
CA ILE A 319 -1.20 -27.20 -0.18
C ILE A 319 -1.33 -27.18 1.34
N LEU A 320 -1.72 -26.05 1.90
CA LEU A 320 -2.03 -25.94 3.33
C LEU A 320 -3.12 -26.94 3.70
N GLU A 321 -2.93 -27.69 4.80
CA GLU A 321 -3.97 -28.60 5.29
C GLU A 321 -5.24 -27.83 5.68
N ASN A 322 -5.05 -26.67 6.30
CA ASN A 322 -6.08 -25.71 6.62
C ASN A 322 -5.74 -24.39 5.91
N PRO A 323 -6.54 -23.95 4.92
CA PRO A 323 -6.38 -22.63 4.32
C PRO A 323 -6.44 -21.53 5.38
N VAL A 324 -5.66 -20.47 5.20
CA VAL A 324 -5.60 -19.33 6.13
C VAL A 324 -6.46 -18.21 5.56
N PRO A 325 -7.62 -17.90 6.16
CA PRO A 325 -8.46 -16.79 5.72
C PRO A 325 -7.72 -15.46 5.86
N LEU A 326 -7.97 -14.54 4.92
CA LEU A 326 -7.41 -13.20 4.97
C LEU A 326 -8.47 -12.13 4.68
N ASN A 327 -8.30 -10.95 5.28
CA ASN A 327 -9.06 -9.76 4.92
C ASN A 327 -8.12 -8.69 4.38
N VAL A 328 -8.53 -8.03 3.30
CA VAL A 328 -7.82 -6.87 2.77
C VAL A 328 -8.37 -5.61 3.45
N ARG A 329 -7.51 -4.81 4.08
CA ARG A 329 -7.91 -3.59 4.80
C ARG A 329 -6.96 -2.44 4.56
N ARG A 330 -7.47 -1.24 4.79
CA ARG A 330 -6.65 -0.03 4.90
C ARG A 330 -5.92 -0.02 6.22
N ILE A 331 -4.68 0.46 6.23
CA ILE A 331 -4.02 0.82 7.48
C ILE A 331 -4.69 2.07 8.06
N LYS A 332 -4.92 2.09 9.37
CA LYS A 332 -5.37 3.32 10.04
C LYS A 332 -4.20 4.30 10.06
N SER A 333 -4.38 5.47 9.44
CA SER A 333 -3.43 6.56 9.60
C SER A 333 -3.67 7.23 10.94
N SER A 334 -2.61 7.68 11.63
CA SER A 334 -2.72 8.45 12.88
C SER A 334 -3.52 9.76 12.72
N ASN A 335 -3.75 10.22 11.48
CA ASN A 335 -4.59 11.38 11.20
C ASN A 335 -6.11 11.10 11.24
N ASP A 336 -6.54 9.84 11.15
CA ASP A 336 -7.97 9.50 11.27
C ASP A 336 -8.48 9.62 12.71
N ASP A 337 -7.60 9.47 13.69
CA ASP A 337 -7.95 9.64 15.12
C ASP A 337 -8.18 11.11 15.50
N LEU A 338 -7.66 12.07 14.72
CA LEU A 338 -7.88 13.50 14.96
C LEU A 338 -9.25 13.98 14.45
N ASN A 339 -9.80 13.36 13.42
CA ASN A 339 -11.08 13.76 12.81
C ASN A 339 -12.32 13.11 13.47
N LEU A 340 -12.13 12.17 14.40
CA LEU A 340 -13.22 11.57 15.18
C LEU A 340 -13.45 12.25 16.54
N SER A 341 -12.73 13.35 16.82
CA SER A 341 -12.80 14.08 18.10
C SER A 341 -13.31 15.53 18.00
N SER A 342 -13.94 15.92 16.88
CA SER A 342 -14.57 17.24 16.71
C SER A 342 -16.08 17.18 16.66
#